data_AF-A0A963N6Z1-F1
#
_entry.id   AF-A0A963N6Z1-F1
#
_cell.length_a   1.000
_cell.length_b   1.000
_cell.length_c   1.000
_cell.angle_alpha   90.00
_cell.angle_beta   90.00
_cell.angle_gamma   90.00
#
_symmetry.space_group_name_H-M   'P 1'
#
loop_
_entity.id
_entity.type
_entity.pdbx_description
1 polymer ?
#
loop_
_entity_poly.entity_id
_entity_poly.type
_entity_poly.pdbx_seq_one_letter_code
_entity_poly.pdbx_strand_id
1 'polypeptide(L)'
;PDPVFIQTEDGLGEIDCAKFPVTTTFDEAMQALSELYTDEHSYRTVVVDSLDWLERLIWADVCRRRNVESIEDIGYAKGYVFALTQWREFIEGLSALRGEKGMTTILIAHARIERFENPETESYDR
;
A
#
# COMPACT_ATOMS: atom_id res chain seq x y z
N PRO A 1 -3.19 23.54 2.34
CA PRO A 1 -3.09 22.08 2.41
C PRO A 1 -1.83 21.73 3.20
N ASP A 2 -1.99 21.13 4.38
CA ASP A 2 -0.88 20.78 5.27
C ASP A 2 -0.67 19.27 5.16
N PRO A 3 0.18 18.79 4.22
CA PRO A 3 0.32 17.38 3.92
C PRO A 3 1.25 16.68 4.92
N VAL A 4 1.00 15.39 5.13
CA VAL A 4 1.91 14.45 5.77
C VAL A 4 2.03 13.19 4.91
N PHE A 5 3.25 12.70 4.76
CA PHE A 5 3.56 11.56 3.88
C PHE A 5 3.76 10.27 4.68
N ILE A 6 3.08 9.21 4.26
CA ILE A 6 3.39 7.83 4.62
C ILE A 6 4.22 7.25 3.47
N GLN A 7 5.52 7.07 3.73
CA GLN A 7 6.47 6.61 2.74
C GLN A 7 6.64 5.10 2.82
N THR A 8 6.23 4.36 1.79
CA THR A 8 6.54 2.93 1.65
C THR A 8 7.75 2.69 0.76
N GLU A 9 8.29 3.75 0.15
CA GLU A 9 9.57 3.76 -0.53
C GLU A 9 10.42 4.97 -0.15
N ASP A 10 11.74 4.85 -0.30
CA ASP A 10 12.68 5.93 -0.04
C ASP A 10 12.78 6.90 -1.24
N GLY A 11 11.63 7.41 -1.67
CA GLY A 11 11.50 8.32 -2.81
C GLY A 11 11.65 9.80 -2.44
N LEU A 12 11.32 10.17 -1.18
CA LEU A 12 11.33 11.57 -0.76
C LEU A 12 12.69 12.06 -0.24
N GLY A 13 13.69 11.19 -0.02
CA GLY A 13 15.06 11.56 0.37
C GLY A 13 15.18 12.79 1.28
N GLU A 14 15.83 13.86 0.78
CA GLU A 14 16.06 15.15 1.44
C GLU A 14 14.95 16.19 1.25
N ILE A 15 13.79 15.81 0.67
CA ILE A 15 12.67 16.74 0.53
C ILE A 15 12.18 17.11 1.93
N ASP A 16 12.20 18.42 2.21
CA ASP A 16 11.70 19.02 3.45
C ASP A 16 10.17 19.07 3.41
N CYS A 17 9.56 17.95 3.82
CA CYS A 17 8.13 17.82 4.03
C CYS A 17 7.85 16.99 5.29
N ALA A 18 6.67 17.18 5.89
CA ALA A 18 6.26 16.35 7.01
C ALA A 18 6.04 14.92 6.51
N LYS A 19 6.79 13.97 7.08
CA LYS A 19 6.76 12.56 6.69
C LYS A 19 6.99 11.67 7.89
N PHE A 20 6.30 10.54 7.91
CA PHE A 20 6.64 9.43 8.80
C PHE A 20 7.99 8.84 8.38
N PRO A 21 8.69 8.11 9.28
CA PRO A 21 9.79 7.26 8.87
C PRO A 21 9.36 6.33 7.72
N VAL A 22 10.31 5.92 6.89
CA VAL A 22 10.02 4.97 5.80
C VAL A 22 9.46 3.68 6.40
N THR A 23 8.25 3.33 5.99
CA THR A 23 7.51 2.15 6.37
C THR A 23 8.14 0.92 5.72
N THR A 24 8.51 -0.06 6.54
CA THR A 24 9.15 -1.32 6.13
C THR A 24 8.25 -2.55 6.34
N THR A 25 7.12 -2.38 7.03
CA THR A 25 6.12 -3.42 7.26
C THR A 25 4.69 -2.91 7.09
N PHE A 26 3.73 -3.80 6.81
CA PHE A 26 2.32 -3.41 6.72
C PHE A 26 1.78 -2.87 8.06
N ASP A 27 2.23 -3.45 9.17
CA ASP A 27 1.81 -3.03 10.52
C ASP A 27 2.24 -1.57 10.81
N GLU A 28 3.43 -1.14 10.35
CA GLU A 28 3.89 0.26 10.44
C GLU A 28 3.03 1.20 9.58
N ALA A 29 2.56 0.76 8.41
CA ALA A 29 1.65 1.55 7.57
C ALA A 29 0.32 1.81 8.29
N MET A 30 -0.23 0.76 8.92
CA MET A 30 -1.45 0.85 9.72
C MET A 30 -1.25 1.69 10.98
N GLN A 31 -0.08 1.61 11.61
CA GLN A 31 0.26 2.45 12.75
C GLN A 31 0.25 3.94 12.36
N ALA A 32 0.85 4.30 11.23
CA ALA A 32 0.84 5.70 10.76
C ALA A 32 -0.60 6.21 10.50
N LEU A 33 -1.49 5.37 9.94
CA LEU A 33 -2.90 5.72 9.81
C LEU A 33 -3.58 5.88 11.17
N SER A 34 -3.27 5.01 12.13
CA SER A 34 -3.79 5.08 13.49
C SER A 34 -3.35 6.35 14.19
N GLU A 35 -2.07 6.74 14.10
CA GLU A 35 -1.54 7.97 14.69
C GLU A 35 -2.22 9.21 14.12
N LEU A 36 -2.42 9.27 12.79
CA LEU A 36 -3.21 10.36 12.16
C LEU A 36 -4.68 10.36 12.59
N TYR A 37 -5.20 9.21 13.01
CA TYR A 37 -6.58 9.12 13.46
C TYR A 37 -6.72 9.56 14.93
N THR A 38 -5.83 9.09 15.81
CA THR A 38 -5.94 9.26 17.26
C THR A 38 -5.31 10.53 17.78
N ASP A 39 -4.16 10.94 17.21
CA ASP A 39 -3.35 11.98 17.79
C ASP A 39 -3.82 13.38 17.36
N GLU A 40 -3.51 14.38 18.19
CA GLU A 40 -3.75 15.77 17.84
C GLU A 40 -2.66 16.26 16.89
N HIS A 41 -3.07 16.73 15.71
CA HIS A 41 -2.18 17.32 14.72
C HIS A 41 -2.93 18.34 13.85
N SER A 42 -2.18 19.17 13.12
CA SER A 42 -2.73 20.16 12.20
C SER A 42 -2.82 19.69 10.75
N TYR A 43 -2.31 18.50 10.42
CA TYR A 43 -2.32 17.97 9.05
C TYR A 43 -3.74 17.85 8.48
N ARG A 44 -3.87 18.20 7.19
CA ARG A 44 -5.14 18.20 6.44
C ARG A 44 -5.14 17.26 5.25
N THR A 45 -3.98 16.72 4.89
CA THR A 45 -3.82 15.82 3.76
C THR A 45 -2.86 14.71 4.14
N VAL A 46 -3.25 13.46 3.90
CA VAL A 46 -2.34 12.31 3.96
C VAL A 46 -1.98 11.90 2.54
N VAL A 47 -0.69 11.72 2.29
CA VAL A 47 -0.15 11.25 1.01
C VAL A 47 0.51 9.90 1.25
N VAL A 48 0.10 8.88 0.50
CA VAL A 48 0.73 7.55 0.53
C VAL A 48 1.60 7.40 -0.70
N ASP A 49 2.90 7.22 -0.48
CA ASP A 49 3.92 7.17 -1.54
C ASP A 49 4.86 5.97 -1.33
N SER A 50 4.69 4.85 -2.03
CA SER A 50 3.70 4.56 -3.08
C SER A 50 2.94 3.24 -2.87
N LEU A 51 1.82 3.10 -3.57
CA LEU A 51 0.96 1.91 -3.47
C LEU A 51 1.65 0.64 -3.96
N ASP A 52 2.57 0.72 -4.93
CA ASP A 52 3.30 -0.46 -5.44
C ASP A 52 4.17 -1.08 -4.36
N TRP A 53 4.80 -0.26 -3.52
CA TRP A 53 5.59 -0.75 -2.41
C TRP A 53 4.71 -1.17 -1.24
N LEU A 54 3.60 -0.48 -0.99
CA LEU A 54 2.61 -0.93 0.00
C LEU A 54 2.12 -2.34 -0.32
N GLU A 55 1.87 -2.66 -1.59
CA GLU A 55 1.45 -4.00 -2.02
C GLU A 55 2.47 -5.07 -1.63
N ARG A 56 3.76 -4.78 -1.80
CA ARG A 56 4.85 -5.69 -1.41
C ARG A 56 4.87 -5.92 0.10
N LEU A 57 4.61 -4.87 0.89
CA LEU A 57 4.50 -4.98 2.35
C LEU A 57 3.31 -5.83 2.76
N ILE A 58 2.17 -5.69 2.06
CA ILE A 58 0.98 -6.52 2.25
C ILE A 58 1.29 -7.98 1.95
N TRP A 59 1.95 -8.28 0.83
CA TRP A 59 2.31 -9.66 0.48
C TRP A 59 3.27 -10.27 1.50
N ALA A 60 4.29 -9.50 1.92
CA ALA A 60 5.23 -9.93 2.95
C ALA A 60 4.51 -10.23 4.27
N ASP A 61 3.53 -9.42 4.66
CA ASP A 61 2.74 -9.65 5.85
C ASP A 61 1.83 -10.88 5.73
N VAL A 62 1.20 -11.10 4.58
CA VAL A 62 0.45 -12.34 4.29
C VAL A 62 1.35 -13.56 4.44
N CYS A 63 2.53 -13.55 3.82
CA CYS A 63 3.50 -14.64 3.89
C CYS A 63 3.93 -14.91 5.34
N ARG A 64 4.27 -13.84 6.09
CA ARG A 64 4.63 -13.90 7.51
C ARG A 64 3.53 -14.53 8.36
N ARG A 65 2.27 -14.08 8.20
CA ARG A 65 1.12 -14.59 8.96
C ARG A 65 0.77 -16.04 8.64
N ARG A 66 1.16 -16.53 7.45
CA ARG A 66 0.91 -17.91 6.99
C ARG A 66 2.12 -18.83 7.08
N ASN A 67 3.27 -18.29 7.48
CA ASN A 67 4.54 -19.01 7.58
C ASN A 67 4.93 -19.71 6.27
N VAL A 68 4.89 -18.93 5.17
CA VAL A 68 5.32 -19.34 3.82
C VAL A 68 6.31 -18.33 3.27
N GLU A 69 7.10 -18.72 2.26
CA GLU A 69 8.11 -17.85 1.64
C GLU A 69 7.49 -16.99 0.53
N SER A 70 6.62 -17.58 -0.30
CA SER A 70 5.93 -16.88 -1.38
C SER A 70 4.41 -16.85 -1.17
N ILE A 71 3.77 -15.77 -1.66
CA ILE A 71 2.31 -15.64 -1.65
C ILE A 71 1.65 -16.71 -2.54
N GLU A 72 2.38 -17.21 -3.53
CA GLU A 72 1.93 -18.27 -4.45
C GLU A 72 1.93 -19.66 -3.80
N ASP A 73 2.72 -19.85 -2.74
CA ASP A 73 2.73 -21.11 -1.96
C ASP A 73 1.40 -21.32 -1.22
N ILE A 74 0.61 -20.25 -1.09
CA ILE A 74 -0.73 -20.27 -0.54
C ILE A 74 -1.69 -20.72 -1.65
N GLY A 75 -1.79 -22.06 -1.78
CA GLY A 75 -2.43 -22.74 -2.92
C GLY A 75 -3.79 -22.19 -3.37
N TYR A 76 -4.10 -22.42 -4.66
CA TYR A 76 -5.30 -21.92 -5.35
C TYR A 76 -5.48 -20.40 -5.29
N ALA A 77 -4.40 -19.63 -5.45
CA ALA A 77 -4.41 -18.16 -5.43
C ALA A 77 -5.00 -17.55 -4.13
N LYS A 78 -5.09 -18.34 -3.05
CA LYS A 78 -5.65 -17.88 -1.77
C LYS A 78 -4.78 -16.81 -1.12
N GLY A 79 -3.48 -16.75 -1.44
CA GLY A 79 -2.59 -15.69 -0.98
C GLY A 79 -3.12 -14.30 -1.35
N TYR A 80 -3.55 -14.12 -2.60
CA TYR A 80 -4.13 -12.86 -3.06
C TYR A 80 -5.47 -12.54 -2.38
N VAL A 81 -6.27 -13.56 -2.04
CA VAL A 81 -7.50 -13.37 -1.26
C VAL A 81 -7.18 -12.83 0.14
N PHE A 82 -6.10 -13.29 0.77
CA PHE A 82 -5.65 -12.74 2.06
C PHE A 82 -5.08 -11.33 1.93
N ALA A 83 -4.36 -11.03 0.84
CA ALA A 83 -3.91 -9.68 0.57
C ALA A 83 -5.08 -8.68 0.45
N LEU A 84 -6.21 -9.10 -0.15
CA LEU A 84 -7.43 -8.28 -0.21
C LEU A 84 -7.97 -7.89 1.18
N THR A 85 -7.79 -8.73 2.20
CA THR A 85 -8.19 -8.39 3.57
C THR A 85 -7.38 -7.21 4.11
N GLN A 86 -6.06 -7.23 3.91
CA GLN A 86 -5.17 -6.15 4.36
C GLN A 86 -5.39 -4.87 3.56
N TRP A 87 -5.62 -4.99 2.25
CA TRP A 87 -6.02 -3.85 1.42
C TRP A 87 -7.30 -3.18 1.93
N ARG A 88 -8.31 -3.98 2.31
CA ARG A 88 -9.55 -3.44 2.89
C ARG A 88 -9.28 -2.69 4.19
N GLU A 89 -8.50 -3.28 5.09
CA GLU A 89 -8.13 -2.67 6.36
C GLU A 89 -7.43 -1.30 6.15
N PHE A 90 -6.48 -1.22 5.22
CA PHE A 90 -5.79 0.02 4.89
C PHE A 90 -6.72 1.08 4.29
N ILE A 91 -7.59 0.68 3.35
CA ILE A 91 -8.57 1.58 2.72
C ILE A 91 -9.62 2.05 3.73
N GLU A 92 -10.02 1.21 4.68
CA GLU A 92 -10.90 1.56 5.78
C GLU A 92 -10.25 2.62 6.68
N GLY A 93 -8.97 2.49 7.01
CA GLY A 93 -8.21 3.51 7.74
C GLY A 93 -8.17 4.86 7.01
N LEU A 94 -7.87 4.86 5.71
CA LEU A 94 -7.93 6.08 4.87
C LEU A 94 -9.34 6.68 4.82
N SER A 95 -10.37 5.83 4.75
CA SER A 95 -11.77 6.25 4.73
C SER A 95 -12.18 6.89 6.06
N ALA A 96 -11.69 6.38 7.18
CA ALA A 96 -11.90 6.96 8.50
C ALA A 96 -11.23 8.33 8.64
N LEU A 97 -9.98 8.48 8.19
CA LEU A 97 -9.30 9.79 8.13
C LEU A 97 -10.09 10.81 7.29
N ARG A 98 -10.64 10.37 6.16
CA ARG A 98 -11.46 11.24 5.30
C ARG A 98 -12.80 11.59 5.94
N GLY A 99 -13.54 10.60 6.43
CA GLY A 99 -14.91 10.76 6.90
C GLY A 99 -15.01 11.44 8.27
N GLU A 100 -14.07 11.14 9.16
CA GLU A 100 -14.15 11.52 10.58
C GLU A 100 -13.17 12.63 10.93
N LYS A 101 -11.96 12.62 10.34
CA LYS A 101 -10.95 13.67 10.53
C LYS A 101 -10.99 14.75 9.44
N GLY A 102 -11.79 14.58 8.40
CA GLY A 102 -11.93 15.54 7.29
C GLY A 102 -10.66 15.70 6.45
N MET A 103 -9.75 14.72 6.49
CA MET A 103 -8.48 14.77 5.76
C MET A 103 -8.68 14.42 4.28
N THR A 104 -7.90 15.06 3.41
CA THR A 104 -7.78 14.63 2.01
C THR A 104 -6.78 13.49 1.91
N THR A 105 -7.11 12.45 1.15
CA THR A 105 -6.24 11.29 0.91
C THR A 105 -5.70 11.34 -0.52
N ILE A 106 -4.38 11.32 -0.70
CA ILE A 106 -3.71 11.24 -2.00
C ILE A 106 -2.92 9.94 -2.04
N LEU A 107 -3.08 9.16 -3.11
CA LEU A 107 -2.37 7.90 -3.31
C LEU A 107 -1.50 8.01 -4.56
N ILE A 108 -0.20 7.74 -4.42
CA ILE A 108 0.76 7.73 -5.52
C ILE A 108 1.03 6.28 -5.89
N ALA A 109 1.01 5.98 -7.18
CA ALA A 109 1.32 4.66 -7.72
C ALA A 109 2.03 4.80 -9.06
N HIS A 110 2.98 3.92 -9.32
CA HIS A 110 3.68 3.81 -10.58
C HIS A 110 2.75 3.18 -11.63
N ALA A 111 2.63 3.83 -12.77
CA ALA A 111 1.95 3.23 -13.92
C ALA A 111 2.88 2.19 -14.57
N ARG A 112 2.60 0.90 -14.40
CA ARG A 112 3.24 -0.16 -15.18
C ARG A 112 2.30 -0.58 -16.31
N ILE A 113 2.74 -0.44 -17.56
CA ILE A 113 2.03 -1.00 -18.71
C ILE A 113 2.34 -2.51 -18.73
N GLU A 114 1.39 -3.34 -18.33
CA GLU A 114 1.47 -4.78 -18.55
C GLU A 114 1.08 -5.09 -20.00
N ARG A 115 2.00 -5.67 -20.77
CA ARG A 115 1.66 -6.28 -22.07
C ARG A 115 0.89 -7.55 -21.79
N PHE A 116 -0.41 -7.51 -22.05
CA PHE A 116 -1.23 -8.70 -22.13
C PHE A 116 -0.85 -9.48 -23.39
N GLU A 117 -0.07 -10.56 -23.25
CA GLU A 117 0.09 -11.54 -24.32
C GLU A 117 -1.13 -12.45 -24.31
N ASN A 118 -1.94 -12.38 -25.37
CA ASN A 118 -3.08 -13.26 -25.54
C ASN A 118 -2.58 -14.71 -25.67
N PRO A 119 -2.96 -15.64 -24.76
CA PRO A 119 -2.55 -17.05 -24.83
C PRO A 119 -3.13 -17.81 -26.03
N GLU A 120 -3.99 -17.19 -26.85
CA GLU A 120 -4.64 -17.82 -28.00
C GLU A 120 -3.85 -17.77 -29.31
N THR A 121 -2.67 -17.17 -29.35
CA THR A 121 -1.84 -17.21 -30.57
C THR A 121 -0.85 -18.37 -30.53
N GLU A 122 -1.23 -19.50 -31.11
CA GLU A 122 -0.26 -20.50 -31.56
C GLU A 122 0.70 -19.83 -32.57
N SER A 123 1.98 -19.76 -32.22
CA SER A 123 3.04 -19.49 -33.16
C SER A 123 3.15 -20.65 -34.15
N TYR A 124 2.71 -20.44 -35.39
CA TYR A 124 3.01 -21.36 -36.49
C TYR A 124 3.88 -20.66 -37.53
N ASP A 125 5.06 -21.23 -37.78
CA ASP A 125 5.93 -20.86 -38.88
C ASP A 125 5.40 -21.44 -40.20
N ARG A 126 5.28 -20.57 -41.21
CA ARG A 126 5.46 -20.95 -42.61
C ARG A 126 6.13 -19.84 -43.40
#